data_AF-W1YPD4-F1
#
_entry.id   AF-W1YPD4-F1
#
_cell.length_a   1.000
_cell.length_b   1.000
_cell.length_c   1.000
_cell.angle_alpha   90.00
_cell.angle_beta   90.00
_cell.angle_gamma   90.00
#
_symmetry.space_group_name_H-M   'P 1'
#
loop_
_entity.id
_entity.type
_entity.pdbx_description
1 polymer ?
#
loop_
_entity_poly.entity_id
_entity_poly.type
_entity_poly.pdbx_seq_one_letter_code
_entity_poly.pdbx_strand_id
1 'polypeptide(L)' 'LTRLNVPDRLWHLAPSTFSGGEQQRVNIARGFIVDYPILLLDEPTASLDAKNSAAVVELIREAKARGATT' A
#
# COMPACT_ATOMS: atom_id res chain seq x y z
N LEU A 1 2.71 5.60 5.86
CA LEU A 1 4.06 5.08 5.53
C LEU A 1 4.54 4.02 6.52
N THR A 2 4.39 4.21 7.83
CA THR A 2 4.78 3.24 8.88
C THR A 2 3.99 1.93 8.89
N ARG A 3 2.71 1.95 8.49
CA ARG A 3 1.83 0.76 8.52
C ARG A 3 2.21 -0.35 7.52
N LEU A 4 2.89 0.01 6.43
CA LEU A 4 3.35 -0.92 5.39
C LEU A 4 4.85 -1.21 5.49
N ASN A 5 5.46 -0.90 6.64
CA ASN A 5 6.87 -1.17 6.94
C ASN A 5 7.83 -0.70 5.84
N VAL A 6 7.56 0.46 5.24
CA VAL A 6 8.44 1.08 4.23
C VAL A 6 9.65 1.64 4.96
N PRO A 7 10.86 1.06 4.80
CA PRO A 7 12.04 1.52 5.53
C PRO A 7 12.39 2.97 5.19
N ASP A 8 12.75 3.77 6.19
CA ASP A 8 13.08 5.19 6.04
C ASP A 8 14.20 5.43 5.02
N ARG A 9 15.14 4.47 4.87
CA ARG A 9 16.19 4.51 3.85
C ARG A 9 15.65 4.62 2.41
N LEU A 10 14.43 4.14 2.15
CA LEU A 10 13.82 4.18 0.81
C LEU A 10 13.22 5.54 0.47
N TRP A 11 13.07 6.44 1.43
CA TRP A 11 12.37 7.72 1.20
C TRP A 11 13.18 8.68 0.32
N HIS A 12 14.51 8.50 0.26
CA HIS A 12 15.44 9.33 -0.49
C HIS A 12 16.03 8.63 -1.73
N LEU A 13 15.69 7.36 -1.94
CA LEU A 13 16.24 6.54 -3.02
C LEU A 13 15.31 6.57 -4.24
N ALA A 14 15.91 6.53 -5.44
CA ALA A 14 15.14 6.47 -6.68
C ALA A 14 14.35 5.15 -6.76
N PRO A 15 13.07 5.14 -7.17
CA PRO A 15 12.23 3.93 -7.19
C PRO A 15 12.82 2.77 -8.01
N SER A 16 13.64 3.08 -9.02
CA SER A 16 14.36 2.10 -9.85
C SER A 16 15.40 1.27 -9.09
N THR A 17 15.76 1.68 -7.86
CA THR A 17 16.74 0.99 -7.00
C THR A 17 16.09 0.02 -6.00
N PHE A 18 14.76 -0.06 -5.98
CA PHE A 18 14.01 -0.87 -5.01
C PHE A 18 13.90 -2.30 -5.52
N SER A 19 13.96 -3.28 -4.61
CA SER A 19 13.55 -4.65 -4.94
C SER A 19 12.06 -4.69 -5.31
N GLY A 20 11.63 -5.71 -6.06
CA GLY A 20 10.22 -5.84 -6.50
C GLY A 20 9.22 -5.75 -5.34
N GLY A 21 9.51 -6.38 -4.21
CA GLY A 21 8.67 -6.30 -3.00
C GLY A 21 8.70 -4.92 -2.32
N GLU A 22 9.82 -4.18 -2.40
CA GLU A 22 9.89 -2.80 -1.91
C GLU A 22 9.09 -1.84 -2.80
N GLN A 23 9.19 -1.98 -4.14
CA GLN A 23 8.39 -1.20 -5.09
C GLN A 23 6.90 -1.41 -4.85
N GLN A 24 6.49 -2.66 -4.64
CA GLN A 24 5.10 -2.99 -4.37
C GLN A 24 4.60 -2.34 -3.07
N ARG A 25 5.35 -2.43 -1.97
CA ARG A 25 4.97 -1.79 -0.70
C ARG A 25 4.88 -0.27 -0.82
N VAL A 26 5.78 0.37 -1.57
CA VAL A 26 5.75 1.81 -1.81
C VAL A 26 4.54 2.21 -2.67
N ASN A 27 4.21 1.44 -3.71
CA ASN A 27 3.05 1.72 -4.57
C ASN A 27 1.74 1.60 -3.80
N ILE A 28 1.60 0.54 -2.99
CA ILE A 28 0.45 0.38 -2.09
C ILE A 28 0.38 1.56 -1.12
N ALA A 29 1.49 1.92 -0.46
CA ALA A 29 1.51 3.04 0.47
C ALA A 29 1.10 4.36 -0.19
N ARG A 30 1.51 4.60 -1.44
CA ARG A 30 1.11 5.76 -2.24
C ARG A 30 -0.39 5.75 -2.57
N GLY A 31 -0.94 4.59 -2.92
CA GLY A 31 -2.37 4.44 -3.20
C GLY A 31 -3.27 4.79 -2.00
N PHE A 32 -2.75 4.69 -0.77
CA PHE A 32 -3.49 5.01 0.46
C PHE A 32 -3.09 6.35 1.11
N ILE A 33 -2.18 7.13 0.52
CA ILE A 33 -1.82 8.47 1.03
C ILE A 33 -2.90 9.50 0.71
N VAL A 34 -3.64 9.30 -0.38
CA VAL A 34 -4.70 10.20 -0.83
C VAL A 34 -6.04 9.53 -0.58
N ASP A 35 -7.00 10.29 -0.06
CA ASP A 35 -8.38 9.83 0.06
C ASP A 35 -9.03 9.76 -1.32
N TYR A 36 -8.93 8.60 -1.96
CA TYR A 36 -9.58 8.34 -3.23
C TYR A 36 -11.05 7.93 -2.99
N PRO A 37 -12.03 8.57 -3.65
CA PRO A 37 -13.44 8.22 -3.52
C PRO A 37 -13.80 6.88 -4.20
N ILE A 38 -12.93 6.37 -5.07
CA ILE A 38 -13.08 5.10 -5.79
C ILE A 38 -11.75 4.35 -5.69
N LEU A 39 -11.82 3.06 -5.34
CA LEU A 39 -10.65 2.20 -5.16
C LEU A 39 -10.76 0.96 -6.07
N LEU A 40 -10.01 0.96 -7.17
CA LEU A 40 -9.90 -0.21 -8.06
C LEU A 40 -8.74 -1.09 -7.61
N LEU A 41 -9.03 -2.33 -7.26
CA LEU A 41 -8.06 -3.28 -6.72
C LEU A 41 -8.07 -4.56 -7.57
N ASP A 42 -6.98 -4.85 -8.24
CA ASP A 42 -6.74 -6.16 -8.86
C ASP A 42 -5.68 -6.90 -8.03
N GLU A 43 -6.07 -8.01 -7.43
CA GLU A 43 -5.27 -8.83 -6.52
C GLU A 43 -4.37 -8.02 -5.53
N PRO A 44 -4.94 -7.15 -4.67
CA PRO A 44 -4.18 -6.15 -3.90
C PRO A 44 -3.23 -6.73 -2.84
N THR A 45 -3.36 -8.02 -2.54
CA THR A 45 -2.52 -8.75 -1.58
C THR A 45 -1.59 -9.76 -2.24
N ALA A 46 -1.58 -9.87 -3.59
CA ALA A 46 -0.69 -10.78 -4.29
C ALA A 46 0.77 -10.46 -3.93
N SER A 47 1.61 -11.48 -3.79
CA SER A 47 3.06 -11.32 -3.51
C SER A 47 3.43 -10.62 -2.18
N LEU A 48 2.47 -10.32 -1.30
CA LEU A 48 2.73 -9.79 0.04
C LEU A 48 2.82 -10.91 1.09
N ASP A 49 3.70 -10.73 2.07
CA ASP A 49 3.69 -11.56 3.27
C ASP A 49 2.44 -11.35 4.13
N ALA A 50 2.17 -12.26 5.06
CA ALA A 50 0.95 -12.24 5.88
C ALA A 50 0.77 -10.94 6.68
N LYS A 51 1.86 -10.31 7.15
CA LYS A 51 1.80 -9.06 7.92
C LYS A 51 1.39 -7.89 7.04
N ASN A 52 1.98 -7.80 5.85
CA ASN A 52 1.69 -6.74 4.89
C ASN A 52 0.30 -6.91 4.26
N SER A 53 -0.13 -8.14 3.97
CA SER A 53 -1.50 -8.43 3.52
C SER A 53 -2.55 -7.98 4.53
N ALA A 54 -2.34 -8.25 5.82
CA ALA A 54 -3.23 -7.79 6.88
C ALA A 54 -3.31 -6.24 6.93
N ALA A 55 -2.17 -5.55 6.79
CA ALA A 55 -2.14 -4.10 6.75
C ALA A 55 -2.92 -3.53 5.55
N VAL A 56 -2.80 -4.15 4.37
CA VAL A 56 -3.55 -3.74 3.17
C VAL A 56 -5.04 -3.92 3.36
N VAL A 57 -5.47 -5.06 3.91
CA VAL A 57 -6.90 -5.33 4.19
C VAL A 57 -7.49 -4.28 5.13
N GLU A 58 -6.77 -3.91 6.19
CA GLU A 58 -7.23 -2.85 7.11
C GLU A 58 -7.31 -1.48 6.43
N LEU A 59 -6.36 -1.14 5.57
CA LEU A 59 -6.42 0.11 4.80
C LEU A 59 -7.62 0.15 3.85
N ILE A 60 -7.95 -0.96 3.20
CA ILE A 60 -9.14 -1.09 2.34
C ILE A 60 -10.41 -0.90 3.18
N ARG A 61 -10.49 -1.54 4.35
CA ARG A 61 -11.64 -1.39 5.27
C ARG A 61 -11.83 0.05 5.72
N GLU A 62 -10.74 0.72 6.08
CA GLU A 62 -10.77 2.13 6.47
C GLU A 62 -11.24 3.03 5.32
N ALA A 63 -10.76 2.81 4.10
CA ALA A 63 -11.21 3.55 2.92
C ALA A 63 -12.72 3.35 2.69
N LYS A 64 -13.20 2.11 2.80
CA LYS A 64 -14.62 1.76 2.68
C LYS A 64 -15.48 2.44 3.75
N ALA A 65 -15.01 2.46 5.00
CA ALA A 65 -15.69 3.13 6.11
C ALA A 65 -15.78 4.65 5.92
N ARG A 66 -14.83 5.27 5.19
CA ARG A 66 -14.87 6.68 4.79
C ARG A 66 -15.80 6.98 3.61
N GLY A 67 -16.46 5.96 3.05
CA GLY A 67 -17.39 6.09 1.93
C GLY A 67 -16.76 5.88 0.55
N ALA A 68 -15.54 5.35 0.47
CA ALA A 68 -14.95 4.97 -0.81
C ALA A 68 -15.77 3.82 -1.44
N THR A 69 -16.11 3.99 -2.71
CA THR A 69 -16.72 2.91 -3.50
C THR A 69 -15.61 1.97 -3.96
N THR A 70 -15.68 0.71 -3.53
CA THR A 70 -14.74 -0.36 -3.91
C THR A 70 -15.38 -1.25 -4.96
#